data_AF-A0A6N1VFP8-F1
#
_entry.id   AF-A0A6N1VFP8-F1
#
_cell.length_a   1.000
_cell.length_b   1.000
_cell.length_c   1.000
_cell.angle_alpha   90.00
_cell.angle_beta   90.00
_cell.angle_gamma   90.00
#
_symmetry.space_group_name_H-M   'P 1'
#
loop_
_entity.id
_entity.type
_entity.pdbx_description
1 polymer ?
#
loop_
_entity_poly.entity_id
_entity_poly.type
_entity_poly.pdbx_seq_one_letter_code
_entity_poly.pdbx_strand_id
1 'polypeptide(L)' 'MGDKFLAALALAVLAGFLGILVWNVPRLDLACVVALTLGLAVYDFVRGFRTEGKRQK' A
#
# COMPACT_ATOMS: atom_id res chain seq x y z
N MET A 1 -18.67 3.42 -4.29
CA MET A 1 -18.50 3.60 -2.82
C MET A 1 -17.74 2.45 -2.18
N GLY A 2 -17.87 1.21 -2.68
CA GLY A 2 -17.07 0.06 -2.21
C GLY A 2 -15.60 0.08 -2.64
N ASP A 3 -15.28 0.70 -3.78
CA ASP A 3 -13.95 0.66 -4.41
C ASP A 3 -12.86 1.27 -3.51
N LYS A 4 -13.20 2.38 -2.86
CA LYS A 4 -12.34 3.09 -1.91
C LYS A 4 -12.09 2.30 -0.63
N PHE A 5 -13.13 1.60 -0.15
CA PHE A 5 -13.07 0.77 1.05
C PHE A 5 -12.22 -0.48 0.79
N LEU A 6 -12.42 -1.10 -0.37
CA LEU A 6 -11.65 -2.26 -0.82
C LEU A 6 -10.17 -1.91 -1.03
N ALA A 7 -9.87 -0.74 -1.61
CA ALA A 7 -8.50 -0.28 -1.75
C ALA A 7 -7.84 -0.04 -0.38
N ALA A 8 -8.56 0.56 0.58
CA ALA A 8 -8.03 0.80 1.92
C ALA A 8 -7.77 -0.52 2.67
N LEU A 9 -8.69 -1.47 2.54
CA LEU A 9 -8.55 -2.81 3.09
C LEU A 9 -7.35 -3.54 2.46
N ALA A 10 -7.19 -3.47 1.14
CA ALA A 10 -6.07 -4.09 0.43
C ALA A 10 -4.72 -3.53 0.92
N LEU A 11 -4.62 -2.21 1.09
CA LEU A 11 -3.42 -1.56 1.61
C LEU A 11 -3.13 -1.96 3.06
N ALA A 12 -4.16 -2.04 3.91
CA ALA A 12 -4.03 -2.48 5.29
C ALA A 12 -3.56 -3.94 5.40
N VAL A 13 -4.15 -4.83 4.60
CA VAL A 13 -3.76 -6.26 4.55
C VAL A 13 -2.33 -6.41 4.03
N LEU A 14 -1.96 -5.67 2.99
CA LEU A 14 -0.60 -5.64 2.45
C LEU A 14 0.40 -5.18 3.52
N ALA A 15 0.12 -4.05 4.18
CA ALA A 15 0.97 -3.51 5.24
C ALA A 15 1.10 -4.47 6.43
N GLY A 16 0.00 -5.08 6.86
CA GLY A 16 0.02 -6.07 7.94
C GLY A 16 0.87 -7.29 7.60
N PHE A 17 0.67 -7.87 6.41
CA PHE A 17 1.45 -9.02 5.96
C PHE A 17 2.95 -8.73 5.85
N LEU A 18 3.32 -7.63 5.19
CA LEU A 18 4.74 -7.26 5.07
C LEU A 18 5.36 -6.91 6.43
N GLY A 19 4.60 -6.28 7.34
CA GLY A 19 5.06 -6.02 8.71
C GLY A 19 5.39 -7.30 9.46
N ILE A 20 4.52 -8.31 9.37
CA ILE A 20 4.76 -9.64 9.96
C ILE A 20 5.97 -10.32 9.30
N LEU A 21 6.11 -10.21 7.97
CA LEU A 21 7.23 -10.80 7.23
C LEU A 21 8.57 -10.21 7.67
N VAL A 22 8.66 -8.89 7.82
CA VAL A 22 9.87 -8.21 8.30
C VAL A 22 10.18 -8.60 9.74
N TRP A 23 9.16 -8.75 10.58
CA TRP A 23 9.35 -9.16 11.97
C TRP A 23 9.88 -10.60 12.09
N ASN A 24 9.34 -11.52 11.29
CA ASN A 24 9.71 -12.92 11.33
C ASN A 24 11.03 -13.20 10.61
N VAL A 25 11.38 -12.38 9.61
CA VAL A 25 12.61 -12.50 8.81
C VAL A 25 13.34 -11.15 8.78
N PRO A 26 14.01 -10.76 9.88
CA PRO A 26 14.63 -9.43 10.03
C PRO A 26 15.94 -9.34 9.23
N ARG A 27 15.83 -9.27 7.91
CA ARG A 27 16.93 -8.96 6.99
C ARG A 27 16.83 -7.51 6.55
N LEU A 28 17.95 -6.77 6.61
CA LEU A 28 17.99 -5.35 6.22
C LEU A 28 17.60 -5.13 4.76
N ASP A 29 18.07 -6.00 3.86
CA ASP A 29 17.70 -5.98 2.45
C ASP A 29 16.18 -6.11 2.26
N LEU A 30 15.57 -7.08 2.95
CA LEU A 30 14.14 -7.32 2.90
C LEU A 30 13.35 -6.12 3.46
N ALA A 31 13.76 -5.57 4.60
CA ALA A 31 13.13 -4.39 5.19
C ALA A 31 13.17 -3.17 4.26
N CYS A 32 14.28 -2.98 3.54
CA CYS A 32 14.44 -1.89 2.58
C CYS A 32 13.46 -2.05 1.40
N VAL A 33 13.39 -3.25 0.81
CA VAL A 33 12.46 -3.56 -0.28
C VAL A 33 11.01 -3.43 0.17
N VAL A 34 10.69 -3.90 1.39
CA VAL A 34 9.36 -3.76 2.01
C VAL A 34 8.98 -2.29 2.16
N ALA A 35 9.87 -1.46 2.69
CA ALA A 35 9.62 -0.03 2.88
C ALA A 35 9.38 0.70 1.55
N LEU A 36 10.18 0.39 0.52
CA LEU A 36 9.99 0.91 -0.84
C LEU A 36 8.64 0.49 -1.42
N THR A 37 8.29 -0.79 -1.28
CA THR A 37 7.02 -1.35 -1.79
C THR A 37 5.83 -0.68 -1.11
N LEU A 38 5.87 -0.54 0.22
CA LEU A 38 4.82 0.15 0.97
C LEU A 38 4.71 1.63 0.60
N GLY A 39 5.85 2.31 0.45
CA GLY A 39 5.87 3.71 0.00
C GLY A 39 5.23 3.89 -1.37
N LEU A 40 5.54 3.01 -2.32
CA LEU A 40 4.93 3.01 -3.65
C LEU A 40 3.44 2.67 -3.62
N ALA A 41 3.04 1.67 -2.83
CA ALA A 41 1.63 1.30 -2.68
C ALA A 41 0.80 2.44 -2.06
N VAL A 42 1.33 3.12 -1.04
CA VAL A 42 0.70 4.31 -0.45
C VAL A 42 0.63 5.45 -1.46
N TYR A 43 1.70 5.67 -2.22
CA TYR A 43 1.72 6.69 -3.27
C TYR A 43 0.66 6.42 -4.34
N ASP A 44 0.55 5.18 -4.81
CA ASP A 44 -0.45 4.75 -5.78
C ASP A 44 -1.86 4.93 -5.22
N PHE A 45 -2.10 4.50 -3.98
CA PHE A 45 -3.36 4.70 -3.28
C PHE A 45 -3.77 6.18 -3.28
N VAL A 46 -2.90 7.07 -2.77
CA VAL A 46 -3.15 8.52 -2.70
C VAL A 46 -3.37 9.14 -4.09
N ARG A 47 -2.63 8.70 -5.11
CA ARG A 47 -2.82 9.16 -6.50
C ARG A 47 -4.10 8.63 -7.13
N GLY A 48 -4.48 7.39 -6.84
CA GLY A 48 -5.72 6.75 -7.27
C GLY A 48 -6.94 7.54 -6.81
N PHE A 49 -6.99 7.93 -5.52
CA PHE A 49 -8.04 8.82 -5.01
C PHE A 49 -8.11 10.17 -5.73
N ARG A 50 -6.94 10.72 -6.10
CA ARG A 50 -6.87 12.01 -6.80
C ARG A 50 -7.31 11.92 -8.26
N THR A 51 -7.14 10.75 -8.88
CA THR A 51 -7.39 10.55 -10.31
C THR A 51 -8.87 10.28 -10.61
N GLU A 52 -9.62 9.65 -9.70
CA GLU A 52 -11.08 9.53 -9.81
C GLU A 52 -11.79 10.90 -9.91
N GLY A 53 -11.22 11.96 -9.32
CA GLY A 53 -11.75 13.32 -9.42
C GLY A 53 -11.51 14.02 -10.77
N LYS A 54 -10.62 13.49 -11.64
CA LYS A 54 -10.28 14.10 -12.94
C LYS A 54 -10.88 13.40 -14.16
N ARG A 55 -11.51 12.23 -14.00
CA ARG A 55 -12.12 11.47 -15.12
C ARG A 55 -13.61 11.81 -15.35
N GLN A 56 -14.15 12.77 -14.59
CA GLN A 56 -15.53 13.26 -14.69
C GLN A 56 -15.58 14.75 -15.11
N LYS A 57 -14.62 15.20 -15.91
CA LYS A 57 -14.71 16.49 -16.62
C LYS A 57 -14.40 16.28 -18.10
#